data_AF-S7J332-F1
#
_entry.id   AF-S7J332-F1
#
_cell.length_a   1.000
_cell.length_b   1.000
_cell.length_c   1.000
_cell.angle_alpha   90.00
_cell.angle_beta   90.00
_cell.angle_gamma   90.00
#
_symmetry.space_group_name_H-M   'P 1'
#
loop_
_entity.id
_entity.type
_entity.pdbx_description
1 polymer ?
#
loop_
_entity_poly.entity_id
_entity_poly.type
_entity_poly.pdbx_seq_one_letter_code
_entity_poly.pdbx_strand_id
1 'polypeptide(L)'
;MDKGEHKEKCIAEIDQLYESVMRFDTQRDFLEYMGELRKFPYLAPYNAMMVKVQKPGSAFVATLDTWQKVYHRRPKPGARPLVILRRFGPISFVYELDDTEGKKMPQEVISKYILHPFHSDTLIDEAKLQTLISSLLKEGIRYREENYGTYYGGQIQWNATNVARLSHTSKSNVDIISHYCITVNKNQSPAEKFATIIHELGHYFCGHLNREKIEYIPIRTNLSKETKEFEAETVCWVVCERLNLAHQSVPYLHGYLNPDGKVPDISLDAILRAVGRIESMIKGINEPRKNLKVTLSKEADSALERTFPGFKQAIPIHFTDSKSYDYVLRIPRERGKADFLIVKYISKERQWTCLYRFQMDSAWLNVIEGNFTHHRHRELLIYIHNGSGHVLSYRVLAYVHNQVHPILAGDLIPQGNVRVEGNRLIVSSGHLDSIYTWSKEKGFLRFDCEQELVPEIDANTIRLQYAISDDEKIELYMNGEGYPSMKPIELHIGQKLQLQRIHRGPYERILGGGQCLQSISRHEYVAQAVGDASFQIIPKGYDWEHAVKFHVKVLPQNPVKELRFEDMQKDLSMRKKKSIKEQIKKFLKNHNIIHV
;
A
#
# COMPACT_ATOMS: atom_id res chain seq x y z
N MET A 1 23.16 -23.00 6.75
CA MET A 1 22.71 -21.86 5.95
C MET A 1 21.20 -21.89 5.86
N ASP A 2 20.56 -20.81 6.29
CA ASP A 2 19.11 -20.62 6.16
C ASP A 2 18.73 -20.50 4.66
N LYS A 3 17.53 -20.94 4.27
CA LYS A 3 17.03 -20.82 2.89
C LYS A 3 16.99 -19.35 2.41
N GLY A 4 16.83 -18.41 3.34
CA GLY A 4 16.91 -16.97 3.09
C GLY A 4 18.31 -16.53 2.69
N GLU A 5 19.33 -16.93 3.45
CA GLU A 5 20.76 -16.61 3.19
C GLU A 5 21.22 -17.16 1.83
N HIS A 6 20.75 -18.36 1.45
CA HIS A 6 21.08 -18.92 0.14
C HIS A 6 20.47 -18.12 -1.02
N LYS A 7 19.24 -17.58 -0.87
CA LYS A 7 18.60 -16.77 -1.91
C LYS A 7 19.24 -15.39 -2.05
N GLU A 8 19.57 -14.73 -0.94
CA GLU A 8 20.31 -13.46 -0.96
C GLU A 8 21.66 -13.63 -1.65
N LYS A 9 22.38 -14.72 -1.34
CA LYS A 9 23.67 -15.03 -1.98
C LYS A 9 23.55 -15.26 -3.49
N CYS A 10 22.53 -15.97 -3.96
CA CYS A 10 22.32 -16.18 -5.40
C CYS A 10 21.93 -14.90 -6.16
N ILE A 11 21.19 -13.97 -5.53
CA ILE A 11 20.89 -12.67 -6.14
C ILE A 11 22.19 -11.89 -6.32
N ALA A 12 23.02 -11.82 -5.28
CA ALA A 12 24.31 -11.14 -5.32
C ALA A 12 25.27 -11.71 -6.38
N GLU A 13 25.31 -13.04 -6.58
CA GLU A 13 26.14 -13.68 -7.61
C GLU A 13 25.70 -13.32 -9.04
N ILE A 14 24.38 -13.23 -9.27
CA ILE A 14 23.83 -12.84 -10.58
C ILE A 14 24.09 -11.35 -10.83
N ASP A 15 23.92 -10.49 -9.83
CA ASP A 15 24.20 -9.06 -9.97
C ASP A 15 25.68 -8.79 -10.22
N GLN A 16 26.60 -9.50 -9.56
CA GLN A 16 28.04 -9.44 -9.85
C GLN A 16 28.37 -9.80 -11.30
N LEU A 17 27.69 -10.82 -11.86
CA LEU A 17 27.84 -11.16 -13.27
C LEU A 17 27.40 -9.99 -14.16
N TYR A 18 26.28 -9.36 -13.83
CA TYR A 18 25.79 -8.20 -14.57
C TYR A 18 26.73 -7.00 -14.46
N GLU A 19 27.24 -6.67 -13.28
CA GLU A 19 28.23 -5.59 -13.09
C GLU A 19 29.54 -5.85 -13.86
N SER A 20 29.94 -7.11 -13.98
CA SER A 20 31.15 -7.48 -14.73
C SER A 20 31.02 -7.31 -16.24
N VAL A 21 29.78 -7.37 -16.77
CA VAL A 21 29.49 -7.33 -18.21
C VAL A 21 28.86 -6.02 -18.65
N MET A 22 28.08 -5.37 -17.77
CA MET A 22 27.33 -4.15 -18.03
C MET A 22 27.78 -3.07 -17.06
N ARG A 23 28.44 -2.04 -17.58
CA ARG A 23 28.81 -0.83 -16.83
C ARG A 23 27.98 0.32 -17.36
N PHE A 24 27.30 1.01 -16.45
CA PHE A 24 26.54 2.21 -16.75
C PHE A 24 27.22 3.39 -16.06
N ASP A 25 27.75 4.32 -16.85
CA ASP A 25 28.43 5.50 -16.32
C ASP A 25 27.43 6.56 -15.84
N THR A 26 26.22 6.56 -16.41
CA THR A 26 25.13 7.47 -16.02
C THR A 26 23.79 6.75 -15.88
N GLN A 27 22.89 7.35 -15.10
CA GLN A 27 21.49 6.92 -14.99
C GLN A 27 20.76 6.95 -16.33
N ARG A 28 21.12 7.89 -17.21
CA ARG A 28 20.55 7.99 -18.55
C ARG A 28 20.89 6.74 -19.37
N ASP A 29 22.16 6.31 -19.35
CA ASP A 29 22.60 5.13 -20.09
C ASP A 29 21.92 3.86 -19.56
N PHE A 30 21.77 3.78 -18.23
CA PHE A 30 21.02 2.71 -17.59
C PHE A 30 19.55 2.67 -18.01
N LEU A 31 18.84 3.80 -17.94
CA LEU A 31 17.44 3.87 -18.34
C LEU A 31 17.28 3.59 -19.83
N GLU A 32 18.12 4.15 -20.70
CA GLU A 32 18.11 3.87 -22.13
C GLU A 32 18.29 2.37 -22.39
N TYR A 33 19.22 1.73 -21.70
CA TYR A 33 19.44 0.30 -21.80
C TYR A 33 18.24 -0.52 -21.29
N MET A 34 17.66 -0.18 -20.14
CA MET A 34 16.45 -0.83 -19.63
C MET A 34 15.25 -0.60 -20.56
N GLY A 35 15.22 0.54 -21.26
CA GLY A 35 14.22 0.89 -22.26
C GLY A 35 14.26 -0.05 -23.45
N GLU A 36 15.44 -0.55 -23.83
CA GLU A 36 15.58 -1.52 -24.91
C GLU A 36 14.78 -2.81 -24.66
N LEU A 37 14.49 -3.15 -23.41
CA LEU A 37 13.65 -4.31 -23.07
C LEU A 37 12.23 -4.20 -23.64
N ARG A 38 11.74 -2.99 -23.95
CA ARG A 38 10.43 -2.77 -24.59
C ARG A 38 10.35 -3.33 -26.02
N LYS A 39 11.49 -3.53 -26.70
CA LYS A 39 11.55 -4.15 -28.04
C LYS A 39 11.14 -5.64 -28.03
N PHE A 40 11.13 -6.26 -26.85
CA PHE A 40 10.75 -7.65 -26.65
C PHE A 40 9.56 -7.81 -25.70
N PRO A 41 8.36 -7.29 -26.04
CA PRO A 41 7.18 -7.38 -25.17
C PRO A 41 6.62 -8.81 -25.06
N TYR A 42 6.99 -9.67 -26.02
CA TYR A 42 6.64 -11.09 -26.07
C TYR A 42 7.61 -11.99 -25.28
N LEU A 43 8.76 -11.48 -24.86
CA LEU A 43 9.67 -12.17 -23.96
C LEU A 43 9.47 -11.68 -22.52
N ALA A 44 9.67 -12.59 -21.57
CA ALA A 44 9.84 -12.20 -20.17
C ALA A 44 11.04 -11.22 -20.06
N PRO A 45 11.00 -10.21 -19.17
CA PRO A 45 12.05 -9.19 -19.06
C PRO A 45 13.46 -9.78 -18.92
N TYR A 46 13.59 -10.87 -18.16
CA TYR A 46 14.85 -11.58 -18.00
C TYR A 46 15.38 -12.18 -19.31
N ASN A 47 14.51 -12.79 -20.13
CA ASN A 47 14.89 -13.34 -21.43
C ASN A 47 15.20 -12.22 -22.45
N ALA A 48 14.48 -11.10 -22.39
CA ALA A 48 14.77 -9.92 -23.20
C ALA A 48 16.18 -9.37 -22.89
N MET A 49 16.52 -9.29 -21.60
CA MET A 49 17.86 -8.90 -21.13
C MET A 49 18.93 -9.87 -21.65
N MET A 50 18.73 -11.17 -21.52
CA MET A 50 19.68 -12.18 -22.00
C MET A 50 19.94 -12.08 -23.50
N VAL A 51 18.90 -11.82 -24.30
CA VAL A 51 19.04 -11.62 -25.76
C VAL A 51 19.87 -10.38 -26.04
N LYS A 52 19.61 -9.28 -25.34
CA LYS A 52 20.33 -8.01 -25.52
C LYS A 52 21.82 -8.15 -25.17
N VAL A 53 22.15 -8.87 -24.09
CA VAL A 53 23.55 -9.14 -23.69
C VAL A 53 24.27 -10.03 -24.71
N GLN A 54 23.61 -11.07 -25.22
CA GLN A 54 24.22 -11.99 -26.19
C GLN A 54 24.39 -11.38 -27.58
N LYS A 55 23.45 -10.54 -28.03
CA LYS A 55 23.49 -9.89 -29.36
C LYS A 55 22.86 -8.49 -29.31
N PRO A 56 23.63 -7.46 -28.90
CA PRO A 56 23.17 -6.08 -28.88
C PRO A 56 22.66 -5.63 -30.26
N GLY A 57 21.51 -4.95 -30.28
CA GLY A 57 20.90 -4.43 -31.52
C GLY A 57 19.87 -5.36 -32.15
N SER A 58 19.67 -6.56 -31.60
CA SER A 58 18.59 -7.48 -32.00
C SER A 58 17.23 -6.77 -32.02
N ALA A 59 16.50 -6.87 -33.11
CA ALA A 59 15.17 -6.25 -33.26
C ALA A 59 14.04 -7.26 -33.04
N PHE A 60 14.24 -8.52 -33.46
CA PHE A 60 13.24 -9.56 -33.30
C PHE A 60 13.91 -10.93 -33.22
N VAL A 61 13.47 -11.75 -32.25
CA VAL A 61 13.96 -13.12 -32.07
C VAL A 61 12.80 -14.09 -31.95
N ALA A 62 12.95 -15.30 -32.48
CA ALA A 62 11.96 -16.34 -32.34
C ALA A 62 12.60 -17.74 -32.30
N THR A 63 11.83 -18.72 -31.80
CA THR A 63 12.28 -20.12 -31.81
C THR A 63 12.36 -20.64 -33.25
N LEU A 64 13.14 -21.69 -33.48
CA LEU A 64 13.22 -22.36 -34.78
C LEU A 64 11.83 -22.76 -35.31
N ASP A 65 10.98 -23.28 -34.42
CA ASP A 65 9.62 -23.71 -34.75
C ASP A 65 8.75 -22.54 -35.22
N THR A 66 8.83 -21.40 -34.52
CA THR A 66 8.13 -20.18 -34.89
C THR A 66 8.62 -19.65 -36.24
N TRP A 67 9.94 -19.60 -36.45
CA TRP A 67 10.50 -19.17 -37.73
C TRP A 67 9.99 -20.02 -38.89
N GLN A 68 9.99 -21.35 -38.75
CA GLN A 68 9.60 -22.26 -39.81
C GLN A 68 8.08 -22.28 -40.05
N LYS A 69 7.29 -22.42 -38.98
CA LYS A 69 5.84 -22.64 -39.10
C LYS A 69 5.03 -21.36 -39.28
N VAL A 70 5.43 -20.28 -38.60
CA VAL A 70 4.66 -19.03 -38.60
C VAL A 70 5.19 -18.06 -39.65
N TYR A 71 6.51 -17.88 -39.70
CA TYR A 71 7.12 -16.87 -40.58
C TYR A 71 7.69 -17.45 -41.87
N HIS A 72 7.69 -18.78 -42.04
CA HIS A 72 8.25 -19.47 -43.21
C HIS A 72 9.68 -19.03 -43.54
N ARG A 73 10.50 -18.94 -42.49
CA ARG A 73 11.93 -18.63 -42.51
C ARG A 73 12.70 -19.74 -41.78
N ARG A 74 14.00 -19.81 -42.02
CA ARG A 74 14.92 -20.72 -41.33
C ARG A 74 16.23 -19.99 -41.00
N PRO A 75 16.97 -20.39 -39.96
CA PRO A 75 18.30 -19.87 -39.71
C PRO A 75 19.22 -20.11 -40.91
N LYS A 76 20.06 -19.13 -41.24
CA LYS A 76 21.12 -19.24 -42.24
C LYS A 76 22.15 -20.29 -41.79
N PRO A 77 22.88 -20.93 -42.72
CA PRO A 77 24.03 -21.76 -42.36
C PRO A 77 25.02 -20.97 -41.48
N GLY A 78 25.38 -21.53 -40.32
CA GLY A 78 26.30 -20.89 -39.37
C GLY A 78 25.65 -19.88 -38.41
N ALA A 79 24.34 -19.65 -38.48
CA ALA A 79 23.62 -18.83 -37.52
C ALA A 79 23.78 -19.38 -36.09
N ARG A 80 24.27 -18.54 -35.18
CA ARG A 80 24.46 -18.92 -33.77
C ARG A 80 23.15 -18.73 -33.00
N PRO A 81 22.62 -19.76 -32.32
CA PRO A 81 21.43 -19.61 -31.50
C PRO A 81 21.71 -18.76 -30.26
N LEU A 82 20.73 -17.95 -29.86
CA LEU A 82 20.71 -17.21 -28.60
C LEU A 82 19.97 -18.04 -27.54
N VAL A 83 20.50 -18.06 -26.33
CA VAL A 83 19.95 -18.83 -25.21
C VAL A 83 18.93 -18.00 -24.44
N ILE A 84 17.77 -18.58 -24.14
CA ILE A 84 16.75 -18.01 -23.24
C ILE A 84 16.33 -19.04 -22.20
N LEU A 85 15.80 -18.59 -21.07
CA LEU A 85 15.22 -19.48 -20.06
C LEU A 85 13.85 -19.99 -20.51
N ARG A 86 13.58 -21.27 -20.21
CA ARG A 86 12.29 -21.92 -20.51
C ARG A 86 11.51 -22.15 -19.23
N ARG A 87 10.20 -21.86 -19.23
CA ARG A 87 9.33 -22.20 -18.09
C ARG A 87 9.33 -23.72 -17.87
N PHE A 88 9.66 -24.16 -16.66
CA PHE A 88 9.76 -25.58 -16.27
C PHE A 88 10.79 -26.40 -17.08
N GLY A 89 11.79 -25.75 -17.66
CA GLY A 89 12.91 -26.41 -18.34
C GLY A 89 14.20 -25.62 -18.15
N PRO A 90 15.36 -26.16 -18.57
CA PRO A 90 16.64 -25.50 -18.35
C PRO A 90 16.77 -24.25 -19.24
N ILE A 91 16.74 -24.43 -20.57
CA ILE A 91 16.90 -23.36 -21.56
C ILE A 91 16.09 -23.65 -22.84
N SER A 92 15.97 -22.66 -23.70
CA SER A 92 15.50 -22.76 -25.09
C SER A 92 16.37 -21.89 -25.99
N PHE A 93 16.30 -22.11 -27.30
CA PHE A 93 17.10 -21.40 -28.29
C PHE A 93 16.21 -20.56 -29.20
N VAL A 94 16.63 -19.33 -29.45
CA VAL A 94 16.00 -18.41 -30.41
C VAL A 94 17.03 -17.90 -31.40
N TYR A 95 16.56 -17.46 -32.56
CA TYR A 95 17.38 -16.90 -33.63
C TYR A 95 16.90 -15.48 -33.93
N GLU A 96 17.85 -14.60 -34.20
CA GLU A 96 17.60 -13.21 -34.57
C GLU A 96 17.18 -13.11 -36.05
N LEU A 97 16.35 -12.11 -36.38
CA LEU A 97 15.77 -11.94 -37.71
C LEU A 97 16.82 -11.92 -38.84
N ASP A 98 17.91 -11.20 -38.68
CA ASP A 98 18.97 -11.09 -39.69
C ASP A 98 19.80 -12.37 -39.83
N ASP A 99 19.74 -13.27 -38.84
CA ASP A 99 20.32 -14.61 -38.92
C ASP A 99 19.42 -15.61 -39.66
N THR A 100 18.25 -15.19 -40.12
CA THR A 100 17.32 -16.04 -40.86
C THR A 100 17.22 -15.68 -42.33
N GLU A 101 16.82 -16.65 -43.14
CA GLU A 101 16.51 -16.51 -44.56
C GLU A 101 15.13 -17.12 -44.85
N GLY A 102 14.45 -16.66 -45.90
CA GLY A 102 13.13 -17.14 -46.30
C GLY A 102 12.20 -15.99 -46.67
N LYS A 103 10.89 -16.19 -46.48
CA LYS A 103 9.87 -15.19 -46.85
C LYS A 103 10.11 -13.85 -46.15
N LYS A 104 9.76 -12.74 -46.81
CA LYS A 104 9.74 -11.41 -46.17
C LYS A 104 8.82 -11.46 -44.95
N MET A 105 9.22 -10.76 -43.90
CA MET A 105 8.41 -10.68 -42.68
C MET A 105 7.07 -10.00 -42.97
N PRO A 106 5.96 -10.45 -42.34
CA PRO A 106 4.67 -9.79 -42.50
C PRO A 106 4.77 -8.32 -42.11
N GLN A 107 4.19 -7.43 -42.91
CA GLN A 107 4.27 -5.98 -42.69
C GLN A 107 3.70 -5.59 -41.33
N GLU A 108 2.70 -6.30 -40.82
CA GLU A 108 2.14 -6.12 -39.48
C GLU A 108 3.16 -6.40 -38.37
N VAL A 109 3.98 -7.45 -38.50
CA VAL A 109 5.02 -7.81 -37.52
C VAL A 109 6.19 -6.83 -37.59
N ILE A 110 6.57 -6.45 -38.82
CA ILE A 110 7.55 -5.39 -39.04
C ILE A 110 7.06 -4.08 -38.40
N SER A 111 5.83 -3.66 -38.71
CA SER A 111 5.25 -2.45 -38.14
C SER A 111 5.17 -2.54 -36.62
N LYS A 112 4.67 -3.65 -36.06
CA LYS A 112 4.38 -3.79 -34.63
C LYS A 112 5.60 -4.03 -33.74
N TYR A 113 6.67 -4.64 -34.24
CA TYR A 113 7.81 -5.02 -33.40
C TYR A 113 9.15 -4.44 -33.88
N ILE A 114 9.22 -3.90 -35.11
CA ILE A 114 10.49 -3.46 -35.72
C ILE A 114 10.48 -1.96 -36.04
N LEU A 115 9.53 -1.49 -36.85
CA LEU A 115 9.47 -0.10 -37.35
C LEU A 115 8.72 0.84 -36.39
N HIS A 116 7.54 0.42 -35.92
CA HIS A 116 6.69 1.19 -35.04
C HIS A 116 6.26 0.36 -33.84
N PRO A 117 7.18 -0.02 -32.93
CA PRO A 117 6.77 -0.72 -31.71
C PRO A 117 5.78 0.07 -30.84
N PHE A 118 5.50 1.34 -31.17
CA PHE A 118 5.00 2.38 -30.27
C PHE A 118 3.81 3.21 -30.81
N HIS A 119 2.90 2.64 -31.62
CA HIS A 119 1.72 3.39 -32.14
C HIS A 119 0.36 2.86 -31.67
N SER A 120 0.26 2.40 -30.42
CA SER A 120 -1.05 2.29 -29.79
C SER A 120 -1.02 3.07 -28.48
N ASP A 121 -1.64 4.25 -28.48
CA ASP A 121 -2.03 5.00 -27.28
C ASP A 121 -3.03 4.15 -26.50
N THR A 122 -2.50 3.13 -25.82
CA THR A 122 -3.35 2.21 -25.09
C THR A 122 -3.71 2.92 -23.81
N LEU A 123 -4.90 3.51 -23.76
CA LEU A 123 -5.44 4.11 -22.55
C LEU A 123 -5.48 3.05 -21.44
N ILE A 124 -5.04 3.44 -20.24
CA ILE A 124 -5.35 2.67 -19.04
C ILE A 124 -6.83 2.90 -18.75
N ASP A 125 -7.65 1.98 -19.21
CA ASP A 125 -9.06 1.96 -18.86
C ASP A 125 -9.29 1.34 -17.47
N GLU A 126 -10.49 1.55 -16.95
CA GLU A 126 -10.91 1.01 -15.66
C GLU A 126 -10.78 -0.53 -15.61
N ALA A 127 -11.00 -1.22 -16.74
CA ALA A 127 -10.95 -2.68 -16.80
C ALA A 127 -9.54 -3.23 -16.50
N LYS A 128 -8.49 -2.60 -17.06
CA LYS A 128 -7.10 -2.97 -16.75
C LYS A 128 -6.72 -2.69 -15.31
N LEU A 129 -7.14 -1.55 -14.77
CA LEU A 129 -6.92 -1.22 -13.37
C LEU A 129 -7.60 -2.25 -12.44
N GLN A 130 -8.85 -2.60 -12.71
CA GLN A 130 -9.58 -3.61 -11.93
C GLN A 130 -8.96 -5.00 -12.05
N THR A 131 -8.41 -5.36 -13.22
CA THR A 131 -7.66 -6.62 -13.38
C THR A 131 -6.45 -6.63 -12.45
N LEU A 132 -5.64 -5.57 -12.45
CA LEU A 132 -4.49 -5.45 -11.56
C LEU A 132 -4.89 -5.50 -10.09
N ILE A 133 -5.94 -4.76 -9.69
CA ILE A 133 -6.48 -4.75 -8.32
C ILE A 133 -6.91 -6.15 -7.90
N SER A 134 -7.62 -6.88 -8.75
CA SER A 134 -8.06 -8.26 -8.45
C SER A 134 -6.88 -9.24 -8.28
N SER A 135 -5.76 -8.96 -8.95
CA SER A 135 -4.55 -9.75 -8.88
C SER A 135 -3.71 -9.49 -7.63
N LEU A 136 -3.88 -8.34 -6.95
CA LEU A 136 -3.18 -8.01 -5.70
C LEU A 136 -3.47 -9.03 -4.59
N LEU A 137 -4.73 -9.41 -4.42
CA LEU A 137 -5.12 -10.31 -3.32
C LEU A 137 -4.50 -11.70 -3.49
N LYS A 138 -4.26 -12.15 -4.72
CA LYS A 138 -3.59 -13.44 -5.01
C LYS A 138 -2.12 -13.48 -4.52
N GLU A 139 -1.51 -12.32 -4.35
CA GLU A 139 -0.18 -12.11 -3.76
C GLU A 139 -0.24 -11.71 -2.28
N GLY A 140 -1.42 -11.74 -1.65
CA GLY A 140 -1.58 -11.38 -0.24
C GLY A 140 -1.57 -9.88 0.01
N ILE A 141 -1.94 -9.08 -0.98
CA ILE A 141 -1.99 -7.63 -0.90
C ILE A 141 -3.45 -7.17 -1.01
N ARG A 142 -3.95 -6.46 0.01
CA ARG A 142 -5.24 -5.77 -0.07
C ARG A 142 -5.10 -4.45 -0.80
N TYR A 143 -6.19 -4.04 -1.42
CA TYR A 143 -6.32 -2.73 -2.04
C TYR A 143 -7.32 -1.89 -1.23
N ARG A 144 -6.98 -0.61 -1.04
CA ARG A 144 -7.90 0.40 -0.53
C ARG A 144 -7.66 1.71 -1.25
N GLU A 145 -8.71 2.49 -1.39
CA GLU A 145 -8.58 3.90 -1.74
C GLU A 145 -8.84 4.77 -0.52
N GLU A 146 -7.97 5.76 -0.31
CA GLU A 146 -8.16 6.79 0.70
C GLU A 146 -8.17 8.16 0.01
N ASN A 147 -8.78 9.13 0.67
CA ASN A 147 -8.87 10.47 0.13
C ASN A 147 -7.56 11.22 0.38
N TYR A 148 -6.51 11.03 -0.42
CA TYR A 148 -5.24 11.73 -0.21
C TYR A 148 -5.15 13.04 -1.02
N GLY A 149 -4.21 13.91 -0.64
CA GLY A 149 -3.94 15.14 -1.39
C GLY A 149 -3.15 14.90 -2.67
N THR A 150 -3.20 15.87 -3.58
CA THR A 150 -2.66 15.79 -4.95
C THR A 150 -1.24 15.18 -5.04
N TYR A 151 -0.35 15.54 -4.12
CA TYR A 151 1.06 15.09 -4.13
C TYR A 151 1.32 13.75 -3.42
N TYR A 152 0.27 13.04 -3.01
CA TYR A 152 0.40 11.75 -2.35
C TYR A 152 -0.38 10.71 -3.15
N GLY A 153 0.34 9.91 -3.94
CA GLY A 153 -0.26 8.92 -4.82
C GLY A 153 -0.70 7.65 -4.08
N GLY A 154 0.11 7.15 -3.16
CA GLY A 154 -0.23 5.97 -2.39
C GLY A 154 0.88 5.51 -1.47
N GLN A 155 0.69 4.32 -0.92
CA GLN A 155 1.70 3.59 -0.18
C GLN A 155 1.31 2.13 -0.06
N ILE A 156 2.30 1.25 0.02
CA ILE A 156 2.15 -0.07 0.61
C ILE A 156 2.61 -0.07 2.07
N GLN A 157 1.83 -0.70 2.92
CA GLN A 157 2.17 -0.90 4.32
C GLN A 157 2.01 -2.36 4.69
N TRP A 158 2.85 -2.81 5.63
CA TRP A 158 2.55 -4.03 6.36
C TRP A 158 1.20 -3.84 7.05
N ASN A 159 0.26 -4.70 6.72
CA ASN A 159 -1.00 -4.81 7.42
C ASN A 159 -0.89 -6.05 8.31
N ALA A 160 -1.18 -5.92 9.60
CA ALA A 160 -1.26 -7.07 10.49
C ALA A 160 -1.99 -8.22 9.79
N THR A 161 -1.43 -9.44 9.84
CA THR A 161 -1.89 -10.59 9.06
C THR A 161 -3.41 -10.67 9.07
N ASN A 162 -4.00 -10.52 7.89
CA ASN A 162 -5.40 -10.20 7.73
C ASN A 162 -5.98 -11.07 6.63
N VAL A 163 -7.04 -11.83 6.90
CA VAL A 163 -7.55 -12.76 5.91
C VAL A 163 -8.64 -12.10 5.07
N ALA A 164 -8.48 -12.14 3.75
CA ALA A 164 -9.47 -11.63 2.81
C ALA A 164 -9.97 -12.78 1.93
N ARG A 165 -11.28 -12.80 1.67
CA ARG A 165 -11.92 -13.83 0.85
C ARG A 165 -11.75 -13.49 -0.63
N LEU A 166 -11.15 -14.40 -1.38
CA LEU A 166 -11.05 -14.34 -2.83
C LEU A 166 -12.17 -15.20 -3.43
N SER A 167 -13.14 -14.59 -4.10
CA SER A 167 -14.19 -15.31 -4.84
C SER A 167 -13.63 -15.79 -6.19
N HIS A 168 -13.40 -17.09 -6.34
CA HIS A 168 -13.09 -17.66 -7.65
C HIS A 168 -14.38 -17.80 -8.46
N THR A 169 -14.33 -17.41 -9.74
CA THR A 169 -15.43 -17.55 -10.71
C THR A 169 -15.73 -19.00 -11.12
N SER A 170 -15.05 -19.99 -10.52
CA SER A 170 -15.32 -21.40 -10.80
C SER A 170 -14.94 -22.31 -9.61
N LYS A 171 -15.92 -22.58 -8.74
CA LYS A 171 -16.04 -23.74 -7.80
C LYS A 171 -15.71 -23.61 -6.30
N SER A 172 -15.15 -22.51 -5.78
CA SER A 172 -15.17 -22.22 -4.33
C SER A 172 -14.58 -20.86 -3.99
N ASN A 173 -15.01 -20.26 -2.87
CA ASN A 173 -14.31 -19.14 -2.26
C ASN A 173 -13.01 -19.65 -1.61
N VAL A 174 -11.90 -18.93 -1.79
CA VAL A 174 -10.62 -19.24 -1.13
C VAL A 174 -10.27 -18.08 -0.22
N ASP A 175 -10.10 -18.35 1.07
CA ASP A 175 -9.63 -17.34 2.01
C ASP A 175 -8.11 -17.20 1.86
N ILE A 176 -7.65 -15.96 1.64
CA ILE A 176 -6.26 -15.61 1.38
C ILE A 176 -5.73 -14.74 2.51
N ILE A 177 -4.59 -15.14 3.06
CA ILE A 177 -3.82 -14.35 4.01
C ILE A 177 -3.26 -13.15 3.27
N SER A 178 -3.56 -11.96 3.78
CA SER A 178 -2.95 -10.71 3.35
C SER A 178 -2.02 -10.17 4.42
N HIS A 179 -0.80 -9.87 4.01
CA HIS A 179 0.24 -9.30 4.87
C HIS A 179 0.45 -7.81 4.60
N TYR A 180 -0.06 -7.30 3.48
CA TYR A 180 0.14 -5.92 3.06
C TYR A 180 -1.15 -5.29 2.57
N CYS A 181 -1.24 -3.98 2.69
CA CYS A 181 -2.29 -3.17 2.09
C CYS A 181 -1.64 -2.08 1.24
N ILE A 182 -1.97 -2.06 -0.05
CA ILE A 182 -1.74 -0.91 -0.91
C ILE A 182 -2.92 0.04 -0.73
N THR A 183 -2.60 1.27 -0.37
CA THR A 183 -3.57 2.35 -0.26
C THR A 183 -3.26 3.41 -1.30
N VAL A 184 -4.21 3.68 -2.18
CA VAL A 184 -4.04 4.63 -3.31
C VAL A 184 -4.95 5.83 -3.11
N ASN A 185 -4.55 6.98 -3.64
CA ASN A 185 -5.37 8.18 -3.65
C ASN A 185 -6.60 7.97 -4.54
N LYS A 186 -7.79 8.03 -3.95
CA LYS A 186 -9.06 7.85 -4.67
C LYS A 186 -9.28 8.88 -5.77
N ASN A 187 -8.66 10.06 -5.63
CA ASN A 187 -8.84 11.20 -6.54
C ASN A 187 -7.96 11.16 -7.78
N GLN A 188 -7.03 10.21 -7.85
CA GLN A 188 -6.19 10.00 -9.02
C GLN A 188 -7.00 9.41 -10.18
N SER A 189 -6.59 9.74 -11.40
CA SER A 189 -7.08 9.08 -12.61
C SER A 189 -6.72 7.59 -12.60
N PRO A 190 -7.43 6.73 -13.37
CA PRO A 190 -7.09 5.31 -13.45
C PRO A 190 -5.63 5.05 -13.83
N ALA A 191 -5.05 5.88 -14.70
CA ALA A 191 -3.64 5.78 -15.10
C ALA A 191 -2.67 6.09 -13.94
N GLU A 192 -2.95 7.13 -13.16
CA GLU A 192 -2.15 7.49 -11.98
C GLU A 192 -2.25 6.44 -10.87
N LYS A 193 -3.45 5.89 -10.63
CA LYS A 193 -3.66 4.77 -9.70
C LYS A 193 -2.85 3.56 -10.13
N PHE A 194 -2.88 3.24 -11.43
CA PHE A 194 -2.14 2.12 -12.00
C PHE A 194 -0.63 2.26 -11.82
N ALA A 195 -0.07 3.44 -12.16
CA ALA A 195 1.35 3.72 -11.97
C ALA A 195 1.76 3.64 -10.49
N THR A 196 0.94 4.20 -9.59
CA THR A 196 1.13 4.12 -8.15
C THR A 196 1.19 2.67 -7.68
N ILE A 197 0.21 1.83 -8.07
CA ILE A 197 0.20 0.40 -7.69
C ILE A 197 1.48 -0.30 -8.17
N ILE A 198 1.93 -0.03 -9.40
CA ILE A 198 3.15 -0.65 -9.93
C ILE A 198 4.38 -0.23 -9.13
N HIS A 199 4.52 1.05 -8.81
CA HIS A 199 5.62 1.56 -8.00
C HIS A 199 5.66 0.88 -6.62
N GLU A 200 4.52 0.81 -5.93
CA GLU A 200 4.39 0.11 -4.64
C GLU A 200 4.69 -1.40 -4.75
N LEU A 201 4.28 -2.05 -5.85
CA LEU A 201 4.64 -3.43 -6.16
C LEU A 201 6.14 -3.60 -6.46
N GLY A 202 6.80 -2.56 -6.98
CA GLY A 202 8.26 -2.48 -7.10
C GLY A 202 8.92 -2.63 -5.74
N HIS A 203 8.51 -1.84 -4.74
CA HIS A 203 9.03 -2.00 -3.38
C HIS A 203 8.74 -3.38 -2.79
N TYR A 204 7.55 -3.92 -3.03
CA TYR A 204 7.16 -5.24 -2.55
C TYR A 204 8.01 -6.37 -3.15
N PHE A 205 8.08 -6.47 -4.48
CA PHE A 205 8.74 -7.58 -5.15
C PHE A 205 10.27 -7.48 -5.16
N CYS A 206 10.84 -6.28 -5.07
CA CYS A 206 12.27 -6.12 -4.81
C CYS A 206 12.65 -6.46 -3.37
N GLY A 207 11.69 -6.69 -2.47
CA GLY A 207 11.95 -7.18 -1.12
C GLY A 207 12.31 -6.08 -0.10
N HIS A 208 12.00 -4.82 -0.41
CA HIS A 208 12.28 -3.67 0.46
C HIS A 208 11.49 -3.68 1.78
N LEU A 209 10.43 -4.48 1.83
CA LEU A 209 9.43 -4.49 2.89
C LEU A 209 9.33 -5.82 3.64
N ASN A 210 10.09 -6.85 3.22
CA ASN A 210 9.94 -8.22 3.71
C ASN A 210 10.64 -8.45 5.06
N ARG A 211 10.11 -7.86 6.13
CA ARG A 211 10.65 -8.02 7.50
C ARG A 211 10.27 -9.34 8.16
N GLU A 212 9.11 -9.88 7.80
CA GLU A 212 8.53 -11.12 8.36
C GLU A 212 8.98 -12.38 7.60
N LYS A 213 10.03 -12.28 6.78
CA LYS A 213 10.66 -13.39 6.05
C LYS A 213 9.68 -14.25 5.22
N ILE A 214 8.79 -13.59 4.47
CA ILE A 214 7.91 -14.26 3.52
C ILE A 214 8.77 -14.98 2.47
N GLU A 215 8.66 -16.32 2.41
CA GLU A 215 9.60 -17.20 1.69
C GLU A 215 9.78 -16.87 0.20
N TYR A 216 8.75 -16.37 -0.48
CA TYR A 216 8.75 -16.14 -1.93
C TYR A 216 9.12 -14.70 -2.34
N ILE A 217 9.40 -13.83 -1.37
CA ILE A 217 9.84 -12.45 -1.57
C ILE A 217 11.30 -12.36 -1.11
N PRO A 218 12.19 -11.65 -1.84
CA PRO A 218 13.54 -11.37 -1.36
C PRO A 218 13.52 -10.60 -0.03
N ILE A 219 14.62 -10.63 0.72
CA ILE A 219 14.80 -9.78 1.90
C ILE A 219 15.89 -8.77 1.54
N ARG A 220 15.49 -7.53 1.22
CA ARG A 220 16.38 -6.42 0.83
C ARG A 220 16.05 -5.18 1.64
N THR A 221 15.77 -5.37 2.93
CA THR A 221 15.26 -4.32 3.81
C THR A 221 16.35 -3.36 4.31
N ASN A 222 17.63 -3.75 4.25
CA ASN A 222 18.77 -2.97 4.76
C ASN A 222 19.43 -2.04 3.72
N LEU A 223 18.79 -1.80 2.58
CA LEU A 223 19.30 -0.88 1.55
C LEU A 223 19.03 0.59 1.91
N SER A 224 19.81 1.49 1.30
CA SER A 224 19.57 2.94 1.35
C SER A 224 18.18 3.26 0.82
N LYS A 225 17.60 4.41 1.22
CA LYS A 225 16.33 4.85 0.63
C LYS A 225 16.49 5.09 -0.86
N GLU A 226 17.58 5.75 -1.24
CA GLU A 226 17.89 6.08 -2.63
C GLU A 226 17.87 4.85 -3.55
N THR A 227 18.56 3.76 -3.16
CA THR A 227 18.50 2.48 -3.88
C THR A 227 17.08 1.93 -3.98
N LYS A 228 16.33 1.93 -2.87
CA LYS A 228 14.98 1.35 -2.82
C LYS A 228 13.99 2.09 -3.74
N GLU A 229 14.06 3.42 -3.74
CA GLU A 229 13.25 4.27 -4.62
C GLU A 229 13.69 4.07 -6.07
N PHE A 230 14.99 4.10 -6.36
CA PHE A 230 15.52 3.91 -7.71
C PHE A 230 15.12 2.55 -8.30
N GLU A 231 15.21 1.46 -7.54
CA GLU A 231 14.75 0.14 -7.97
C GLU A 231 13.23 0.11 -8.24
N ALA A 232 12.41 0.66 -7.32
CA ALA A 232 10.96 0.67 -7.45
C ALA A 232 10.46 1.52 -8.63
N GLU A 233 11.09 2.69 -8.84
CA GLU A 233 10.82 3.55 -9.99
C GLU A 233 11.29 2.93 -11.29
N THR A 234 12.46 2.30 -11.32
CA THR A 234 12.93 1.57 -12.51
C THR A 234 11.94 0.47 -12.86
N VAL A 235 11.44 -0.29 -11.88
CA VAL A 235 10.39 -1.29 -12.13
C VAL A 235 9.14 -0.64 -12.72
N CYS A 236 8.68 0.48 -12.16
CA CYS A 236 7.52 1.22 -12.66
C CYS A 236 7.71 1.67 -14.10
N TRP A 237 8.84 2.34 -14.36
CA TRP A 237 9.23 2.83 -15.67
C TRP A 237 9.27 1.71 -16.71
N VAL A 238 10.00 0.62 -16.41
CA VAL A 238 10.15 -0.52 -17.32
C VAL A 238 8.81 -1.20 -17.61
N VAL A 239 7.94 -1.37 -16.61
CA VAL A 239 6.60 -1.93 -16.82
C VAL A 239 5.76 -1.01 -17.71
N CYS A 240 5.76 0.30 -17.44
CA CYS A 240 5.03 1.27 -18.26
C CYS A 240 5.54 1.31 -19.71
N GLU A 241 6.86 1.35 -19.91
CA GLU A 241 7.49 1.29 -21.23
C GLU A 241 7.12 0.01 -21.99
N ARG A 242 7.22 -1.15 -21.33
CA ARG A 242 6.94 -2.45 -21.95
C ARG A 242 5.46 -2.68 -22.25
N LEU A 243 4.57 -1.91 -21.63
CA LEU A 243 3.13 -1.90 -21.92
C LEU A 243 2.71 -0.79 -22.89
N ASN A 244 3.65 0.01 -23.40
CA ASN A 244 3.39 1.20 -24.21
C ASN A 244 2.49 2.23 -23.48
N LEU A 245 2.70 2.39 -22.17
CA LEU A 245 1.94 3.30 -21.29
C LEU A 245 2.76 4.56 -20.90
N ALA A 246 3.95 4.70 -21.47
CA ALA A 246 4.93 5.73 -21.11
C ALA A 246 4.32 7.14 -21.09
N HIS A 247 3.68 7.58 -22.19
CA HIS A 247 3.12 8.93 -22.34
C HIS A 247 2.07 9.34 -21.29
N GLN A 248 1.41 8.39 -20.64
CA GLN A 248 0.39 8.64 -19.59
C GLN A 248 0.97 8.67 -18.17
N SER A 249 2.22 8.22 -17.98
CA SER A 249 2.86 8.09 -16.67
C SER A 249 4.14 8.93 -16.50
N VAL A 250 4.62 9.58 -17.58
CA VAL A 250 5.86 10.39 -17.64
C VAL A 250 6.00 11.46 -16.53
N PRO A 251 4.96 12.23 -16.13
CA PRO A 251 5.17 13.31 -15.17
C PRO A 251 5.68 12.85 -13.78
N TYR A 252 5.49 11.58 -13.44
CA TYR A 252 5.90 11.00 -12.15
C TYR A 252 7.29 10.34 -12.15
N LEU A 253 7.87 10.10 -13.33
CA LEU A 253 9.08 9.28 -13.50
C LEU A 253 10.39 10.08 -13.50
N HIS A 254 10.32 11.42 -13.48
CA HIS A 254 11.48 12.32 -13.56
C HIS A 254 12.01 12.81 -12.19
N GLY A 255 11.46 12.29 -11.10
CA GLY A 255 11.77 12.76 -9.75
C GLY A 255 13.19 12.44 -9.26
N TYR A 256 13.85 11.37 -9.71
CA TYR A 256 15.09 10.90 -9.09
C TYR A 256 16.21 10.69 -10.10
N LEU A 257 16.57 11.79 -10.76
CA LEU A 257 17.98 11.97 -11.10
C LEU A 257 18.75 12.10 -9.78
N ASN A 258 19.76 11.24 -9.60
CA ASN A 258 20.76 11.50 -8.60
C ASN A 258 21.44 12.83 -8.95
N PRO A 259 21.72 13.70 -7.97
CA PRO A 259 22.36 15.00 -8.25
C PRO A 259 23.68 14.86 -9.02
N ASP A 260 24.36 13.72 -8.88
CA ASP A 260 25.60 13.38 -9.58
C ASP A 260 25.38 12.54 -10.85
N GLY A 261 24.13 12.20 -11.18
CA GLY A 261 23.74 11.41 -12.35
C GLY A 261 24.15 9.93 -12.31
N LYS A 262 24.63 9.42 -11.17
CA LYS A 262 25.13 8.03 -11.04
C LYS A 262 24.05 7.04 -10.66
N VAL A 263 24.22 5.80 -11.10
CA VAL A 263 23.35 4.68 -10.70
C VAL A 263 23.76 4.22 -9.30
N PRO A 264 22.83 4.16 -8.31
CA PRO A 264 23.15 3.61 -7.00
C PRO A 264 23.39 2.10 -7.06
N ASP A 265 23.94 1.51 -6.00
CA ASP A 265 24.10 0.05 -5.88
C ASP A 265 22.72 -0.62 -5.86
N ILE A 266 22.35 -1.27 -6.97
CA ILE A 266 21.01 -1.81 -7.27
C ILE A 266 21.09 -3.30 -7.64
N SER A 267 19.97 -4.01 -7.54
CA SER A 267 19.85 -5.38 -8.08
C SER A 267 19.04 -5.42 -9.37
N LEU A 268 19.74 -5.72 -10.46
CA LEU A 268 19.13 -5.98 -11.76
C LEU A 268 18.27 -7.24 -11.73
N ASP A 269 18.70 -8.28 -11.00
CA ASP A 269 17.89 -9.50 -10.84
C ASP A 269 16.56 -9.20 -10.12
N ALA A 270 16.59 -8.42 -9.04
CA ALA A 270 15.38 -8.02 -8.31
C ALA A 270 14.42 -7.22 -9.20
N ILE A 271 14.93 -6.21 -9.92
CA ILE A 271 14.15 -5.38 -10.85
C ILE A 271 13.50 -6.25 -11.92
N LEU A 272 14.28 -7.07 -12.65
CA LEU A 272 13.77 -7.87 -13.77
C LEU A 272 12.72 -8.91 -13.32
N ARG A 273 12.91 -9.50 -12.14
CA ARG A 273 11.93 -10.43 -11.55
C ARG A 273 10.66 -9.70 -11.11
N ALA A 274 10.78 -8.52 -10.52
CA ALA A 274 9.63 -7.70 -10.15
C ALA A 274 8.79 -7.32 -11.37
N VAL A 275 9.43 -6.81 -12.45
CA VAL A 275 8.76 -6.49 -13.72
C VAL A 275 7.99 -7.71 -14.25
N GLY A 276 8.62 -8.88 -14.32
CA GLY A 276 7.97 -10.09 -14.84
C GLY A 276 6.77 -10.57 -14.00
N ARG A 277 6.84 -10.40 -12.67
CA ARG A 277 5.71 -10.70 -11.77
C ARG A 277 4.56 -9.72 -11.98
N ILE A 278 4.85 -8.43 -12.03
CA ILE A 278 3.85 -7.37 -12.23
C ILE A 278 3.17 -7.52 -13.59
N GLU A 279 3.91 -7.79 -14.67
CA GLU A 279 3.31 -8.06 -15.99
C GLU A 279 2.34 -9.25 -15.96
N SER A 280 2.65 -10.29 -15.18
CA SER A 280 1.76 -11.45 -15.01
C SER A 280 0.48 -11.09 -14.26
N MET A 281 0.56 -10.17 -13.29
CA MET A 281 -0.59 -9.63 -12.56
C MET A 281 -1.47 -8.77 -13.47
N ILE A 282 -0.86 -7.88 -14.26
CA ILE A 282 -1.56 -7.00 -15.21
C ILE A 282 -2.31 -7.83 -16.26
N LYS A 283 -1.75 -8.96 -16.69
CA LYS A 283 -2.41 -9.91 -17.60
C LYS A 283 -3.47 -10.79 -16.92
N GLY A 284 -3.64 -10.71 -15.59
CA GLY A 284 -4.59 -11.51 -14.82
C GLY A 284 -4.23 -13.00 -14.69
N ILE A 285 -3.05 -13.42 -15.13
CA ILE A 285 -2.63 -14.83 -15.21
C ILE A 285 -1.93 -15.35 -13.95
N ASN A 286 -1.79 -14.52 -12.91
CA ASN A 286 -1.25 -14.97 -11.63
C ASN A 286 -2.29 -15.81 -10.87
N GLU A 287 -1.79 -16.83 -10.17
CA GLU A 287 -2.58 -17.74 -9.33
C GLU A 287 -2.36 -17.42 -7.85
N PRO A 288 -3.36 -17.62 -6.97
CA PRO A 288 -3.18 -17.39 -5.55
C PRO A 288 -2.07 -18.29 -4.97
N ARG A 289 -1.12 -17.67 -4.28
CA ARG A 289 0.03 -18.37 -3.68
C ARG A 289 -0.44 -19.44 -2.71
N LYS A 290 0.07 -20.67 -2.86
CA LYS A 290 -0.34 -21.83 -2.03
C LYS A 290 -0.18 -21.57 -0.53
N ASN A 291 0.91 -20.93 -0.12
CA ASN A 291 1.22 -20.63 1.28
C ASN A 291 0.41 -19.47 1.86
N LEU A 292 -0.32 -18.71 1.02
CA LEU A 292 -1.27 -17.70 1.48
C LEU A 292 -2.70 -18.24 1.61
N LYS A 293 -2.99 -19.42 1.05
CA LYS A 293 -4.32 -20.02 1.14
C LYS A 293 -4.57 -20.50 2.56
N VAL A 294 -5.57 -19.93 3.21
CA VAL A 294 -6.07 -20.50 4.47
C VAL A 294 -6.92 -21.70 4.10
N THR A 295 -6.42 -22.89 4.45
CA THR A 295 -7.12 -24.14 4.16
C THR A 295 -7.71 -24.67 5.45
N LEU A 296 -9.00 -24.42 5.66
CA LEU A 296 -9.79 -25.27 6.55
C LEU A 296 -9.79 -26.68 5.98
N SER A 297 -9.62 -27.70 6.81
CA SER A 297 -9.88 -29.07 6.35
C SER A 297 -11.35 -29.16 5.95
N LYS A 298 -11.70 -30.00 4.95
CA LYS A 298 -13.10 -30.15 4.52
C LYS A 298 -14.01 -30.55 5.68
N GLU A 299 -13.48 -31.34 6.60
CA GLU A 299 -14.14 -31.76 7.83
C GLU A 299 -14.37 -30.58 8.79
N ALA A 300 -13.36 -29.73 8.99
CA ALA A 300 -13.47 -28.54 9.84
C ALA A 300 -14.46 -27.52 9.26
N ASP A 301 -14.40 -27.27 7.96
CA ASP A 301 -15.30 -26.35 7.25
C ASP A 301 -16.75 -26.83 7.33
N SER A 302 -16.98 -28.13 7.06
CA SER A 302 -18.33 -28.72 7.14
C SER A 302 -18.89 -28.70 8.57
N ALA A 303 -18.03 -28.86 9.57
CA ALA A 303 -18.42 -28.76 10.98
C ALA A 303 -18.70 -27.32 11.42
N LEU A 304 -18.09 -26.32 10.79
CA LEU A 304 -18.17 -24.91 11.23
C LEU A 304 -19.60 -24.36 11.13
N GLU A 305 -20.25 -24.49 9.97
CA GLU A 305 -21.64 -24.06 9.78
C GLU A 305 -22.61 -24.83 10.68
N ARG A 306 -22.35 -26.13 10.88
CA ARG A 306 -23.17 -26.96 11.78
C ARG A 306 -23.07 -26.51 13.23
N THR A 307 -21.88 -26.13 13.69
CA THR A 307 -21.66 -25.69 15.09
C THR A 307 -22.09 -24.25 15.32
N PHE A 308 -21.89 -23.37 14.34
CA PHE A 308 -22.22 -21.94 14.42
C PHE A 308 -23.07 -21.49 13.23
N PRO A 309 -24.34 -21.89 13.17
CA PRO A 309 -25.19 -21.61 12.01
C PRO A 309 -25.38 -20.11 11.77
N GLY A 310 -25.40 -19.71 10.51
CA GLY A 310 -25.72 -18.34 10.09
C GLY A 310 -24.60 -17.32 10.26
N PHE A 311 -23.36 -17.76 10.51
CA PHE A 311 -22.21 -16.85 10.48
C PHE A 311 -22.05 -16.23 9.08
N LYS A 312 -21.70 -14.95 9.01
CA LYS A 312 -21.50 -14.24 7.73
C LYS A 312 -20.04 -14.05 7.37
N GLN A 313 -19.17 -14.04 8.37
CA GLN A 313 -17.73 -13.86 8.20
C GLN A 313 -16.99 -14.77 9.18
N ALA A 314 -15.92 -15.39 8.70
CA ALA A 314 -14.96 -16.14 9.49
C ALA A 314 -13.58 -15.61 9.13
N ILE A 315 -12.89 -15.00 10.09
CA ILE A 315 -11.57 -14.38 9.90
C ILE A 315 -10.55 -15.22 10.66
N PRO A 316 -9.69 -15.98 9.95
CA PRO A 316 -8.62 -16.74 10.59
C PRO A 316 -7.63 -15.84 11.32
N ILE A 317 -7.19 -16.31 12.47
CA ILE A 317 -6.29 -15.64 13.42
C ILE A 317 -5.33 -16.65 14.05
N HIS A 318 -4.14 -16.21 14.46
CA HIS A 318 -3.22 -16.98 15.31
C HIS A 318 -3.25 -16.44 16.73
N PHE A 319 -4.26 -16.84 17.50
CA PHE A 319 -4.51 -16.26 18.82
C PHE A 319 -4.12 -17.18 19.97
N THR A 320 -4.23 -18.50 19.78
CA THR A 320 -3.85 -19.51 20.78
C THR A 320 -2.56 -20.25 20.37
N ASP A 321 -2.08 -21.19 21.20
CA ASP A 321 -0.95 -22.10 20.88
C ASP A 321 -1.25 -23.13 19.77
N SER A 322 -2.31 -22.92 18.99
CA SER A 322 -2.73 -23.85 17.95
C SER A 322 -1.72 -23.87 16.79
N LYS A 323 -1.47 -25.06 16.24
CA LYS A 323 -0.73 -25.20 14.96
C LYS A 323 -1.60 -24.84 13.75
N SER A 324 -2.92 -24.82 13.92
CA SER A 324 -3.90 -24.37 12.91
C SER A 324 -4.48 -23.03 13.31
N TYR A 325 -5.04 -22.31 12.34
CA TYR A 325 -5.77 -21.07 12.61
C TYR A 325 -6.91 -21.27 13.61
N ASP A 326 -7.05 -20.30 14.52
CA ASP A 326 -8.29 -19.98 15.22
C ASP A 326 -9.11 -19.01 14.34
N TYR A 327 -10.36 -18.70 14.70
CA TYR A 327 -11.23 -17.87 13.86
C TYR A 327 -12.03 -16.86 14.67
N VAL A 328 -12.14 -15.63 14.17
CA VAL A 328 -13.16 -14.67 14.60
C VAL A 328 -14.38 -14.84 13.71
N LEU A 329 -15.50 -15.25 14.28
CA LEU A 329 -16.79 -15.32 13.58
C LEU A 329 -17.62 -14.08 13.85
N ARG A 330 -18.34 -13.60 12.83
CA ARG A 330 -19.42 -12.63 13.00
C ARG A 330 -20.76 -13.29 12.66
N ILE A 331 -21.67 -13.26 13.62
CA ILE A 331 -23.04 -13.79 13.48
C ILE A 331 -24.02 -12.63 13.68
N PRO A 332 -24.68 -12.13 12.61
CA PRO A 332 -25.67 -11.07 12.74
C PRO A 332 -26.82 -11.47 13.67
N ARG A 333 -27.31 -10.50 14.44
CA ARG A 333 -28.49 -10.62 15.29
C ARG A 333 -29.54 -9.61 14.85
N GLU A 334 -30.74 -9.72 15.40
CA GLU A 334 -31.80 -8.73 15.20
C GLU A 334 -31.38 -7.35 15.71
N ARG A 335 -32.09 -6.30 15.24
CA ARG A 335 -31.92 -4.90 15.69
C ARG A 335 -30.50 -4.33 15.48
N GLY A 336 -29.79 -4.79 14.45
CA GLY A 336 -28.51 -4.20 14.06
C GLY A 336 -27.35 -4.52 14.99
N LYS A 337 -27.41 -5.60 15.78
CA LYS A 337 -26.29 -6.14 16.56
C LYS A 337 -25.66 -7.36 15.88
N ALA A 338 -24.46 -7.74 16.29
CA ALA A 338 -23.82 -9.00 15.90
C ALA A 338 -23.08 -9.62 17.08
N ASP A 339 -23.11 -10.95 17.15
CA ASP A 339 -22.21 -11.71 18.01
C ASP A 339 -20.87 -11.88 17.31
N PHE A 340 -19.80 -11.66 18.07
CA PHE A 340 -18.44 -11.93 17.66
C PHE A 340 -17.90 -13.06 18.53
N LEU A 341 -17.44 -14.13 17.89
CA LEU A 341 -16.94 -15.32 18.57
C LEU A 341 -15.48 -15.54 18.21
N ILE A 342 -14.64 -15.88 19.19
CA ILE A 342 -13.34 -16.49 18.93
C ILE A 342 -13.52 -17.99 19.07
N VAL A 343 -13.26 -18.71 17.99
CA VAL A 343 -13.49 -20.15 17.91
C VAL A 343 -12.21 -20.87 17.50
N LYS A 344 -12.06 -22.09 18.00
CA LYS A 344 -10.92 -22.97 17.72
C LYS A 344 -11.42 -24.35 17.32
N TYR A 345 -10.79 -24.95 16.32
CA TYR A 345 -11.08 -26.32 15.93
C TYR A 345 -10.17 -27.30 16.69
N ILE A 346 -10.77 -28.23 17.42
CA ILE A 346 -10.05 -29.29 18.13
C ILE A 346 -10.03 -30.53 17.24
N SER A 347 -8.93 -30.72 16.50
CA SER A 347 -8.84 -31.79 15.49
C SER A 347 -9.03 -33.21 16.05
N LYS A 348 -8.58 -33.48 17.28
CA LYS A 348 -8.77 -34.78 17.95
C LYS A 348 -10.24 -35.11 18.18
N GLU A 349 -11.01 -34.10 18.56
CA GLU A 349 -12.43 -34.22 18.90
C GLU A 349 -13.34 -33.90 17.70
N ARG A 350 -12.75 -33.45 16.59
CA ARG A 350 -13.43 -33.03 15.35
C ARG A 350 -14.53 -32.00 15.58
N GLN A 351 -14.36 -31.15 16.58
CA GLN A 351 -15.36 -30.17 16.98
C GLN A 351 -14.79 -28.76 17.07
N TRP A 352 -15.67 -27.79 16.86
CA TRP A 352 -15.36 -26.39 17.13
C TRP A 352 -15.74 -26.03 18.56
N THR A 353 -14.87 -25.26 19.21
CA THR A 353 -15.09 -24.74 20.55
C THR A 353 -15.11 -23.22 20.49
N CYS A 354 -16.11 -22.60 21.11
CA CYS A 354 -16.16 -21.16 21.31
C CYS A 354 -15.30 -20.82 22.54
N LEU A 355 -14.19 -20.13 22.33
CA LEU A 355 -13.28 -19.67 23.40
C LEU A 355 -13.76 -18.37 24.04
N TYR A 356 -14.40 -17.51 23.25
CA TYR A 356 -14.90 -16.22 23.72
C TYR A 356 -16.08 -15.74 22.86
N ARG A 357 -17.02 -15.03 23.47
CA ARG A 357 -18.14 -14.40 22.77
C ARG A 357 -18.38 -13.00 23.35
N PHE A 358 -18.63 -12.04 22.46
CA PHE A 358 -19.06 -10.69 22.83
C PHE A 358 -19.98 -10.11 21.76
N GLN A 359 -20.66 -9.01 22.07
CA GLN A 359 -21.60 -8.34 21.16
C GLN A 359 -21.12 -6.93 20.83
N MET A 360 -21.31 -6.53 19.58
CA MET A 360 -21.17 -5.14 19.13
C MET A 360 -22.24 -4.82 18.08
N ASP A 361 -22.27 -3.58 17.60
CA ASP A 361 -23.11 -3.21 16.46
C ASP A 361 -22.72 -3.96 15.19
N SER A 362 -23.72 -4.19 14.34
CA SER A 362 -23.61 -4.97 13.13
C SER A 362 -23.04 -4.11 12.01
N ALA A 363 -21.73 -3.87 12.07
CA ALA A 363 -20.98 -3.16 11.05
C ALA A 363 -19.87 -4.04 10.46
N TRP A 364 -19.04 -3.46 9.58
CA TRP A 364 -17.89 -4.14 9.00
C TRP A 364 -16.86 -4.47 10.08
N LEU A 365 -16.54 -5.75 10.20
CA LEU A 365 -15.59 -6.29 11.17
C LEU A 365 -14.16 -6.04 10.69
N ASN A 366 -13.36 -5.38 11.53
CA ASN A 366 -11.91 -5.28 11.35
C ASN A 366 -11.21 -6.02 12.49
N VAL A 367 -10.18 -6.81 12.14
CA VAL A 367 -9.36 -7.56 13.09
C VAL A 367 -7.89 -7.24 12.80
N ILE A 368 -7.14 -6.96 13.85
CA ILE A 368 -5.71 -6.68 13.80
C ILE A 368 -5.03 -7.58 14.84
N GLU A 369 -4.09 -8.42 14.41
CA GLU A 369 -3.15 -9.10 15.30
C GLU A 369 -1.97 -8.18 15.61
N GLY A 370 -1.65 -8.00 16.89
CA GLY A 370 -0.53 -7.14 17.30
C GLY A 370 0.18 -7.65 18.55
N ASN A 371 1.37 -7.10 18.80
CA ASN A 371 2.09 -7.27 20.06
C ASN A 371 1.93 -5.98 20.85
N PHE A 372 0.80 -5.84 21.54
CA PHE A 372 0.53 -4.67 22.39
C PHE A 372 1.03 -4.87 23.81
N THR A 373 1.19 -6.13 24.24
CA THR A 373 1.70 -6.49 25.55
C THR A 373 3.04 -7.24 25.47
N HIS A 374 3.53 -7.72 26.62
CA HIS A 374 4.72 -8.58 26.71
C HIS A 374 4.38 -10.08 26.73
N HIS A 375 3.13 -10.46 26.42
CA HIS A 375 2.71 -11.85 26.42
C HIS A 375 3.30 -12.62 25.24
N ARG A 376 3.33 -13.95 25.38
CA ARG A 376 3.82 -14.87 24.34
C ARG A 376 2.93 -14.87 23.10
N HIS A 377 1.64 -14.64 23.29
CA HIS A 377 0.63 -14.62 22.23
C HIS A 377 0.42 -13.21 21.70
N ARG A 378 0.06 -13.12 20.42
CA ARG A 378 -0.42 -11.87 19.84
C ARG A 378 -1.79 -11.53 20.43
N GLU A 379 -2.01 -10.25 20.69
CA GLU A 379 -3.32 -9.72 21.02
C GLU A 379 -4.14 -9.46 19.76
N LEU A 380 -5.47 -9.48 19.92
CA LEU A 380 -6.42 -9.16 18.87
C LEU A 380 -7.09 -7.82 19.16
N LEU A 381 -6.86 -6.83 18.31
CA LEU A 381 -7.71 -5.65 18.22
C LEU A 381 -8.85 -5.92 17.24
N ILE A 382 -10.07 -6.00 17.77
CA ILE A 382 -11.30 -6.09 17.01
C ILE A 382 -12.01 -4.75 17.07
N TYR A 383 -12.38 -4.16 15.94
CA TYR A 383 -13.08 -2.88 15.94
C TYR A 383 -14.07 -2.74 14.79
N ILE A 384 -15.06 -1.88 15.00
CA ILE A 384 -16.12 -1.56 14.05
C ILE A 384 -16.32 -0.05 13.98
N HIS A 385 -16.76 0.41 12.82
CA HIS A 385 -17.27 1.76 12.64
C HIS A 385 -18.74 1.71 12.22
N ASN A 386 -19.62 2.39 12.96
CA ASN A 386 -21.04 2.47 12.62
C ASN A 386 -21.35 3.72 11.79
N GLY A 387 -22.29 3.60 10.85
CA GLY A 387 -22.62 4.65 9.88
C GLY A 387 -21.46 4.91 8.91
N SER A 388 -21.37 6.13 8.36
CA SER A 388 -20.26 6.58 7.50
C SER A 388 -18.92 6.78 8.25
N GLY A 389 -18.62 5.95 9.25
CA GLY A 389 -17.37 6.02 10.01
C GLY A 389 -17.42 6.85 11.28
N HIS A 390 -18.59 7.36 11.69
CA HIS A 390 -18.70 8.38 12.74
C HIS A 390 -18.79 7.84 14.17
N VAL A 391 -18.84 6.53 14.39
CA VAL A 391 -18.87 5.98 15.75
C VAL A 391 -17.99 4.74 15.80
N LEU A 392 -16.98 4.74 16.67
CA LEU A 392 -16.05 3.62 16.88
C LEU A 392 -16.45 2.80 18.10
N SER A 393 -16.41 1.48 17.94
CA SER A 393 -16.34 0.56 19.08
C SER A 393 -15.19 -0.43 18.83
N TYR A 394 -14.46 -0.81 19.88
CA TYR A 394 -13.32 -1.72 19.78
C TYR A 394 -13.12 -2.58 21.04
N ARG A 395 -12.39 -3.68 20.87
CA ARG A 395 -11.95 -4.61 21.91
C ARG A 395 -10.51 -5.04 21.61
N VAL A 396 -9.66 -5.05 22.62
CA VAL A 396 -8.36 -5.72 22.59
C VAL A 396 -8.44 -6.95 23.47
N LEU A 397 -8.16 -8.11 22.88
CA LEU A 397 -8.27 -9.42 23.53
C LEU A 397 -6.88 -10.03 23.64
N ALA A 398 -6.60 -10.66 24.79
CA ALA A 398 -5.39 -11.43 25.03
C ALA A 398 -5.74 -12.88 25.38
N TYR A 399 -4.86 -13.81 25.01
CA TYR A 399 -4.95 -15.20 25.40
C TYR A 399 -3.95 -15.47 26.53
N VAL A 400 -4.44 -15.76 27.73
CA VAL A 400 -3.63 -15.96 28.94
C VAL A 400 -4.19 -17.16 29.70
N HIS A 401 -3.31 -18.06 30.15
CA HIS A 401 -3.69 -19.27 30.90
C HIS A 401 -4.85 -20.08 30.27
N ASN A 402 -4.76 -20.29 28.95
CA ASN A 402 -5.78 -20.96 28.15
C ASN A 402 -7.17 -20.30 28.09
N GLN A 403 -7.28 -19.04 28.49
CA GLN A 403 -8.52 -18.27 28.46
C GLN A 403 -8.34 -16.97 27.68
N VAL A 404 -9.44 -16.48 27.13
CA VAL A 404 -9.49 -15.21 26.41
C VAL A 404 -9.97 -14.12 27.36
N HIS A 405 -9.20 -13.04 27.47
CA HIS A 405 -9.52 -11.91 28.33
C HIS A 405 -9.62 -10.62 27.51
N PRO A 406 -10.69 -9.82 27.66
CA PRO A 406 -10.68 -8.45 27.18
C PRO A 406 -9.74 -7.62 28.07
N ILE A 407 -8.70 -7.08 27.47
CA ILE A 407 -7.68 -6.27 28.17
C ILE A 407 -7.82 -4.77 27.90
N LEU A 408 -8.57 -4.39 26.85
CA LEU A 408 -8.99 -3.01 26.60
C LEU A 408 -10.29 -3.00 25.80
N ALA A 409 -11.15 -2.03 26.05
CA ALA A 409 -12.42 -1.88 25.34
C ALA A 409 -12.81 -0.40 25.24
N GLY A 410 -13.50 -0.05 24.16
CA GLY A 410 -14.20 1.22 24.02
C GLY A 410 -15.46 1.03 23.20
N ASP A 411 -16.55 1.68 23.60
CA ASP A 411 -17.85 1.57 22.93
C ASP A 411 -18.42 2.93 22.60
N LEU A 412 -19.06 3.01 21.44
CA LEU A 412 -19.85 4.16 21.00
C LEU A 412 -19.09 5.49 21.03
N ILE A 413 -17.81 5.46 20.65
CA ILE A 413 -16.93 6.65 20.63
C ILE A 413 -17.32 7.52 19.45
N PRO A 414 -17.93 8.71 19.66
CA PRO A 414 -18.36 9.57 18.59
C PRO A 414 -17.16 10.15 17.84
N GLN A 415 -17.30 10.23 16.52
CA GLN A 415 -16.27 10.61 15.57
C GLN A 415 -14.93 9.89 15.83
N GLY A 416 -15.02 8.63 16.30
CA GLY A 416 -13.87 7.88 16.78
C GLY A 416 -13.12 7.15 15.67
N ASN A 417 -11.83 6.94 15.87
CA ASN A 417 -10.98 6.10 15.02
C ASN A 417 -9.91 5.41 15.87
N VAL A 418 -9.41 4.25 15.41
CA VAL A 418 -8.31 3.53 16.06
C VAL A 418 -7.21 3.23 15.06
N ARG A 419 -5.96 3.52 15.45
CA ARG A 419 -4.76 3.19 14.67
C ARG A 419 -3.71 2.54 15.57
N VAL A 420 -2.84 1.73 14.98
CA VAL A 420 -1.76 1.04 15.68
C VAL A 420 -0.43 1.64 15.26
N GLU A 421 0.38 2.04 16.24
CA GLU A 421 1.72 2.57 16.04
C GLU A 421 2.73 1.79 16.89
N GLY A 422 3.41 0.81 16.29
CA GLY A 422 4.28 -0.13 17.00
C GLY A 422 3.47 -1.03 17.95
N ASN A 423 3.79 -0.97 19.24
CA ASN A 423 3.07 -1.69 20.31
C ASN A 423 1.97 -0.84 20.98
N ARG A 424 1.60 0.30 20.39
CA ARG A 424 0.66 1.27 20.97
C ARG A 424 -0.62 1.35 20.16
N LEU A 425 -1.73 1.57 20.86
CA LEU A 425 -2.99 1.93 20.22
C LEU A 425 -3.21 3.43 20.37
N ILE A 426 -3.62 4.09 19.29
CA ILE A 426 -4.04 5.48 19.32
C ILE A 426 -5.51 5.49 18.99
N VAL A 427 -6.31 5.97 19.94
CA VAL A 427 -7.75 6.13 19.78
C VAL A 427 -8.02 7.62 19.63
N SER A 428 -8.40 8.02 18.43
CA SER A 428 -8.98 9.32 18.19
C SER A 428 -10.41 9.26 18.69
N SER A 429 -10.77 10.16 19.59
CA SER A 429 -12.15 10.42 19.98
C SER A 429 -12.48 11.81 19.48
N GLY A 430 -13.73 12.10 19.12
CA GLY A 430 -14.11 13.36 18.46
C GLY A 430 -13.78 14.67 19.19
N HIS A 431 -13.03 14.62 20.28
CA HIS A 431 -12.38 15.74 20.94
C HIS A 431 -10.85 15.68 20.85
N LEU A 432 -10.19 14.60 21.28
CA LEU A 432 -8.73 14.47 21.24
C LEU A 432 -8.24 13.02 21.12
N ASP A 433 -6.96 12.88 20.76
CA ASP A 433 -6.27 11.59 20.69
C ASP A 433 -5.91 11.07 22.08
N SER A 434 -6.03 9.75 22.25
CA SER A 434 -5.61 9.02 23.44
C SER A 434 -4.63 7.92 23.03
N ILE A 435 -3.45 7.89 23.64
CA ILE A 435 -2.43 6.86 23.43
C ILE A 435 -2.56 5.82 24.53
N TYR A 436 -2.74 4.56 24.14
CA TYR A 436 -2.73 3.41 25.01
C TYR A 436 -1.42 2.65 24.87
N THR A 437 -0.76 2.41 25.99
CA THR A 437 0.48 1.63 26.07
C THR A 437 0.39 0.64 27.23
N TRP A 438 0.99 -0.54 27.06
CA TRP A 438 0.93 -1.58 28.08
C TRP A 438 1.99 -1.39 29.18
N SER A 439 1.60 -1.61 30.43
CA SER A 439 2.46 -1.75 31.59
C SER A 439 2.21 -3.12 32.25
N LYS A 440 3.27 -3.77 32.72
CA LYS A 440 3.16 -5.06 33.43
C LYS A 440 2.37 -4.95 34.74
N GLU A 441 2.45 -3.81 35.42
CA GLU A 441 1.82 -3.61 36.74
C GLU A 441 0.37 -3.15 36.63
N LYS A 442 0.07 -2.28 35.66
CA LYS A 442 -1.20 -1.56 35.58
C LYS A 442 -2.03 -1.89 34.33
N GLY A 443 -1.57 -2.82 33.49
CA GLY A 443 -2.19 -3.12 32.20
C GLY A 443 -2.07 -1.94 31.23
N PHE A 444 -3.10 -1.72 30.40
CA PHE A 444 -3.11 -0.57 29.50
C PHE A 444 -3.24 0.74 30.25
N LEU A 445 -2.20 1.57 30.12
CA LEU A 445 -2.20 2.96 30.54
C LEU A 445 -2.72 3.83 29.41
N ARG A 446 -3.68 4.70 29.72
CA ARG A 446 -4.21 5.71 28.80
C ARG A 446 -3.51 7.03 29.06
N PHE A 447 -3.02 7.65 27.99
CA PHE A 447 -2.47 8.99 28.00
C PHE A 447 -3.20 9.86 27.01
N ASP A 448 -3.82 10.91 27.54
CA ASP A 448 -4.60 11.86 26.78
C ASP A 448 -3.67 12.92 26.19
N CYS A 449 -3.66 13.06 24.86
CA CYS A 449 -2.87 14.11 24.22
C CYS A 449 -3.48 15.49 24.51
N GLU A 450 -2.65 16.50 24.74
CA GLU A 450 -3.08 17.89 24.94
C GLU A 450 -3.58 18.56 23.66
N GLN A 451 -3.14 18.04 22.52
CA GLN A 451 -3.49 18.46 21.17
C GLN A 451 -3.59 17.22 20.26
N GLU A 452 -4.37 17.34 19.19
CA GLU A 452 -4.52 16.27 18.21
C GLU A 452 -3.16 15.95 17.56
N LEU A 453 -2.86 14.65 17.39
CA LEU A 453 -1.62 14.21 16.74
C LEU A 453 -1.80 14.33 15.22
N VAL A 454 -1.29 15.41 14.67
CA VAL A 454 -1.25 15.68 13.23
C VAL A 454 0.20 15.69 12.73
N PRO A 455 0.45 15.41 11.43
CA PRO A 455 1.78 15.57 10.83
C PRO A 455 2.37 16.96 11.09
N GLU A 456 3.69 17.07 11.26
CA GLU A 456 4.38 18.37 11.31
C GLU A 456 4.07 19.25 10.08
N ILE A 457 4.02 20.56 10.31
CA ILE A 457 3.84 21.55 9.25
C ILE A 457 5.02 21.49 8.28
N ASP A 458 4.73 21.19 7.02
CA ASP A 458 5.68 21.40 5.93
C ASP A 458 5.55 22.84 5.37
N ALA A 459 6.51 23.27 4.53
CA ALA A 459 6.55 24.63 3.98
C ALA A 459 5.31 25.01 3.15
N ASN A 460 4.47 24.03 2.78
CA ASN A 460 3.26 24.23 1.99
C ASN A 460 1.98 24.09 2.79
N THR A 461 2.06 23.91 4.11
CA THR A 461 0.91 23.69 4.97
C THR A 461 0.66 24.92 5.85
N ILE A 462 -0.54 25.48 5.75
CA ILE A 462 -1.06 26.45 6.70
C ILE A 462 -1.89 25.70 7.72
N ARG A 463 -1.59 25.89 9.00
CA ARG A 463 -2.35 25.27 10.08
C ARG A 463 -3.28 26.27 10.75
N LEU A 464 -4.55 25.90 10.82
CA LEU A 464 -5.54 26.55 11.68
C LEU A 464 -5.75 25.67 12.92
N GLN A 465 -5.36 26.17 14.08
CA GLN A 465 -5.66 25.54 15.35
C GLN A 465 -7.03 26.02 15.84
N TYR A 466 -7.75 25.16 16.55
CA TYR A 466 -9.01 25.56 17.17
C TYR A 466 -9.21 24.87 18.52
N ALA A 467 -9.83 25.60 19.45
CA ALA A 467 -10.27 25.11 20.75
C ALA A 467 -11.80 25.16 20.81
N ILE A 468 -12.38 24.25 21.58
CA ILE A 468 -13.80 24.30 21.96
C ILE A 468 -13.84 24.16 23.47
N SER A 469 -14.29 25.20 24.16
CA SER A 469 -14.43 25.19 25.61
C SER A 469 -15.67 24.42 26.04
N ASP A 470 -15.79 24.17 27.35
CA ASP A 470 -16.90 23.40 27.92
C ASP A 470 -18.27 24.09 27.74
N ASP A 471 -18.28 25.41 27.58
CA ASP A 471 -19.44 26.23 27.21
C ASP A 471 -19.63 26.33 25.68
N GLU A 472 -19.00 25.44 24.91
CA GLU A 472 -19.19 25.26 23.46
C GLU A 472 -18.67 26.40 22.58
N LYS A 473 -18.03 27.40 23.18
CA LYS A 473 -17.40 28.49 22.44
C LYS A 473 -16.21 27.97 21.64
N ILE A 474 -16.19 28.29 20.34
CA ILE A 474 -15.10 27.93 19.44
C ILE A 474 -14.18 29.12 19.25
N GLU A 475 -12.89 28.89 19.45
CA GLU A 475 -11.84 29.89 19.22
C GLU A 475 -10.85 29.35 18.20
N LEU A 476 -10.49 30.20 17.23
CA LEU A 476 -9.55 29.86 16.16
C LEU A 476 -8.21 30.53 16.44
N TYR A 477 -7.13 29.85 16.07
CA TYR A 477 -5.77 30.29 16.30
C TYR A 477 -4.92 30.02 15.07
N MET A 478 -4.05 30.97 14.72
CA MET A 478 -3.06 30.77 13.68
C MET A 478 -1.73 31.37 14.14
N ASN A 479 -0.66 30.58 14.06
CA ASN A 479 0.66 30.92 14.61
C ASN A 479 0.64 31.28 16.11
N GLY A 480 -0.29 30.70 16.89
CA GLY A 480 -0.43 30.94 18.33
C GLY A 480 -1.23 32.21 18.69
N GLU A 481 -1.68 32.98 17.71
CA GLU A 481 -2.50 34.18 17.93
C GLU A 481 -3.97 33.92 17.58
N GLY A 482 -4.88 34.59 18.28
CA GLY A 482 -6.31 34.50 18.02
C GLY A 482 -6.65 34.95 16.59
N TYR A 483 -7.37 34.11 15.86
CA TYR A 483 -7.69 34.33 14.46
C TYR A 483 -9.18 34.63 14.26
N PRO A 484 -9.55 35.78 13.69
CA PRO A 484 -10.96 36.12 13.49
C PRO A 484 -11.55 35.28 12.37
N SER A 485 -12.66 34.59 12.66
CA SER A 485 -13.35 33.69 11.71
C SER A 485 -13.81 34.37 10.40
N MET A 486 -14.07 35.68 10.45
CA MET A 486 -14.43 36.49 9.28
C MET A 486 -13.25 36.76 8.32
N LYS A 487 -12.00 36.62 8.77
CA LYS A 487 -10.83 36.85 7.91
C LYS A 487 -10.56 35.59 7.07
N PRO A 488 -10.58 35.67 5.73
CA PRO A 488 -10.34 34.51 4.89
C PRO A 488 -8.89 34.03 5.04
N ILE A 489 -8.71 32.71 5.15
CA ILE A 489 -7.39 32.08 5.08
C ILE A 489 -7.01 31.98 3.61
N GLU A 490 -5.91 32.61 3.23
CA GLU A 490 -5.43 32.60 1.85
C GLU A 490 -4.51 31.40 1.61
N LEU A 491 -4.80 30.63 0.57
CA LEU A 491 -3.97 29.52 0.09
C LEU A 491 -3.63 29.76 -1.37
N HIS A 492 -2.42 29.41 -1.79
CA HIS A 492 -2.13 29.25 -3.22
C HIS A 492 -2.42 27.81 -3.65
N ILE A 493 -2.72 27.62 -4.94
CA ILE A 493 -2.82 26.27 -5.54
C ILE A 493 -1.58 25.44 -5.16
N GLY A 494 -1.82 24.21 -4.70
CA GLY A 494 -0.81 23.27 -4.20
C GLY A 494 -0.50 23.38 -2.70
N GLN A 495 -0.88 24.47 -2.02
CA GLN A 495 -0.78 24.57 -0.56
C GLN A 495 -1.90 23.79 0.13
N LYS A 496 -1.69 23.49 1.41
CA LYS A 496 -2.62 22.74 2.24
C LYS A 496 -3.13 23.58 3.40
N LEU A 497 -4.39 23.38 3.74
CA LEU A 497 -4.96 23.72 5.04
C LEU A 497 -4.97 22.49 5.92
N GLN A 498 -4.38 22.60 7.11
CA GLN A 498 -4.48 21.59 8.15
C GLN A 498 -5.22 22.18 9.34
N LEU A 499 -6.26 21.50 9.80
CA LEU A 499 -6.96 21.82 11.03
C LEU A 499 -6.33 21.00 12.16
N GLN A 500 -6.17 21.60 13.34
CA GLN A 500 -5.69 20.87 14.50
C GLN A 500 -6.49 21.29 15.73
N ARG A 501 -7.16 20.31 16.34
CA ARG A 501 -7.82 20.56 17.62
C ARG A 501 -6.78 20.68 18.74
N ILE A 502 -6.89 21.74 19.52
CA ILE A 502 -6.12 21.97 20.74
C ILE A 502 -7.06 21.99 21.95
N HIS A 503 -6.59 21.45 23.07
CA HIS A 503 -7.34 21.31 24.31
C HIS A 503 -8.57 20.38 24.24
N ARG A 504 -8.96 19.88 25.42
CA ARG A 504 -10.15 19.04 25.59
C ARG A 504 -11.40 19.91 25.63
N GLY A 505 -12.51 19.32 25.20
CA GLY A 505 -13.83 19.92 25.24
C GLY A 505 -14.85 19.00 24.55
N PRO A 506 -16.06 19.50 24.25
CA PRO A 506 -17.12 18.71 23.62
C PRO A 506 -16.71 18.28 22.20
N TYR A 507 -17.11 17.09 21.76
CA TYR A 507 -16.77 16.62 20.41
C TYR A 507 -17.35 17.55 19.33
N GLU A 508 -16.73 17.59 18.15
CA GLU A 508 -17.22 18.42 17.05
C GLU A 508 -17.63 17.63 15.80
N ARG A 509 -18.40 18.30 14.95
CA ARG A 509 -18.53 17.97 13.53
C ARG A 509 -17.97 19.11 12.72
N ILE A 510 -17.10 18.80 11.76
CA ILE A 510 -16.60 19.77 10.79
C ILE A 510 -17.29 19.51 9.46
N LEU A 511 -17.96 20.53 8.94
CA LEU A 511 -18.55 20.53 7.61
C LEU A 511 -17.88 21.61 6.80
N GLY A 512 -17.38 21.29 5.63
CA GLY A 512 -16.75 22.30 4.81
C GLY A 512 -16.06 21.75 3.59
N GLY A 513 -15.77 22.67 2.69
CA GLY A 513 -15.18 22.38 1.39
C GLY A 513 -15.58 23.43 0.37
N GLY A 514 -15.19 23.17 -0.88
CA GLY A 514 -15.48 23.97 -2.05
C GLY A 514 -14.83 23.31 -3.24
N GLN A 515 -15.25 23.63 -4.47
CA GLN A 515 -14.62 23.07 -5.68
C GLN A 515 -13.13 23.42 -5.77
N CYS A 516 -12.67 24.46 -5.06
CA CYS A 516 -11.28 24.87 -4.96
C CYS A 516 -10.42 24.04 -3.98
N LEU A 517 -11.03 23.24 -3.09
CA LEU A 517 -10.33 22.47 -2.05
C LEU A 517 -10.68 20.97 -2.11
N GLN A 518 -9.65 20.13 -2.10
CA GLN A 518 -9.80 18.67 -1.98
C GLN A 518 -9.37 18.21 -0.59
N SER A 519 -10.25 17.49 0.12
CA SER A 519 -9.89 16.86 1.40
C SER A 519 -8.82 15.77 1.22
N ILE A 520 -7.84 15.71 2.12
CA ILE A 520 -6.72 14.75 2.24
C ILE A 520 -6.91 13.83 3.46
N SER A 521 -7.62 14.32 4.46
CA SER A 521 -8.03 13.57 5.63
C SER A 521 -9.20 14.32 6.28
N ARG A 522 -9.67 13.87 7.45
CA ARG A 522 -10.67 14.58 8.25
C ARG A 522 -10.28 16.05 8.51
N HIS A 523 -8.99 16.33 8.65
CA HIS A 523 -8.48 17.64 9.07
C HIS A 523 -7.41 18.19 8.12
N GLU A 524 -7.28 17.68 6.90
CA GLU A 524 -6.35 18.23 5.91
C GLU A 524 -7.04 18.42 4.56
N TYR A 525 -6.73 19.52 3.88
CA TYR A 525 -7.29 19.91 2.59
C TYR A 525 -6.19 20.51 1.71
N VAL A 526 -6.16 20.18 0.41
CA VAL A 526 -5.24 20.77 -0.57
C VAL A 526 -5.99 21.73 -1.50
N ALA A 527 -5.38 22.87 -1.80
CA ALA A 527 -5.87 23.83 -2.77
C ALA A 527 -5.60 23.36 -4.21
N GLN A 528 -6.65 23.23 -5.02
CA GLN A 528 -6.59 22.68 -6.38
C GLN A 528 -7.00 23.65 -7.48
N ALA A 529 -7.89 24.59 -7.18
CA ALA A 529 -8.36 25.57 -8.14
C ALA A 529 -8.58 26.92 -7.47
N VAL A 530 -8.49 28.01 -8.21
CA VAL A 530 -8.79 29.36 -7.70
C VAL A 530 -10.28 29.44 -7.33
N GLY A 531 -10.58 30.01 -6.17
CA GLY A 531 -11.97 30.22 -5.72
C GLY A 531 -12.10 30.22 -4.21
N ASP A 532 -13.33 30.40 -3.73
CA ASP A 532 -13.65 30.50 -2.31
C ASP A 532 -14.26 29.20 -1.78
N ALA A 533 -13.90 28.85 -0.54
CA ALA A 533 -14.46 27.75 0.22
C ALA A 533 -14.87 28.23 1.62
N SER A 534 -15.73 27.46 2.27
CA SER A 534 -16.09 27.73 3.65
C SER A 534 -16.19 26.45 4.47
N PHE A 535 -15.90 26.60 5.76
CA PHE A 535 -15.93 25.54 6.75
C PHE A 535 -16.75 25.99 7.95
N GLN A 536 -17.36 25.03 8.62
CA GLN A 536 -18.15 25.17 9.83
C GLN A 536 -17.69 24.13 10.84
N ILE A 537 -17.29 24.59 12.02
CA ILE A 537 -17.03 23.75 13.18
C ILE A 537 -18.27 23.81 14.07
N ILE A 538 -18.87 22.66 14.35
CA ILE A 538 -20.17 22.52 15.01
C ILE A 538 -19.96 21.74 16.32
N PRO A 539 -20.07 22.37 17.51
CA PRO A 539 -19.97 21.69 18.80
C PRO A 539 -21.06 20.63 18.96
N LYS A 540 -20.76 19.56 19.71
CA LYS A 540 -21.61 18.37 19.89
C LYS A 540 -22.14 17.77 18.58
N GLY A 541 -21.53 18.12 17.46
CA GLY A 541 -21.88 17.73 16.10
C GLY A 541 -23.20 18.27 15.53
N TYR A 542 -24.04 18.91 16.33
CA TYR A 542 -25.36 19.40 15.95
C TYR A 542 -25.75 20.73 16.60
N ASP A 543 -24.89 21.31 17.45
CA ASP A 543 -25.14 22.64 18.01
C ASP A 543 -24.82 23.71 16.96
N TRP A 544 -25.84 24.03 16.17
CA TRP A 544 -25.76 25.04 15.12
C TRP A 544 -25.76 26.47 15.66
N GLU A 545 -26.19 26.68 16.90
CA GLU A 545 -26.21 28.00 17.54
C GLU A 545 -24.79 28.46 17.85
N HIS A 546 -23.94 27.54 18.35
CA HIS A 546 -22.54 27.81 18.66
C HIS A 546 -21.58 27.50 17.50
N ALA A 547 -22.09 27.17 16.30
CA ALA A 547 -21.25 26.83 15.15
C ALA A 547 -20.45 28.04 14.64
N VAL A 548 -19.14 27.87 14.47
CA VAL A 548 -18.26 28.90 13.89
C VAL A 548 -17.98 28.58 12.42
N LYS A 549 -18.29 29.54 11.54
CA LYS A 549 -17.97 29.50 10.11
C LYS A 549 -16.69 30.29 9.82
N PHE A 550 -15.76 29.71 9.07
CA PHE A 550 -14.58 30.42 8.55
C PHE A 550 -14.42 30.21 7.04
N HIS A 551 -13.70 31.12 6.41
CA HIS A 551 -13.56 31.18 4.95
C HIS A 551 -12.13 30.89 4.51
N VAL A 552 -11.99 30.27 3.34
CA VAL A 552 -10.71 29.99 2.70
C VAL A 552 -10.76 30.50 1.27
N LYS A 553 -9.76 31.28 0.87
CA LYS A 553 -9.64 31.82 -0.48
C LYS A 553 -8.43 31.23 -1.16
N VAL A 554 -8.65 30.52 -2.26
CA VAL A 554 -7.57 29.94 -3.08
C VAL A 554 -7.19 30.92 -4.18
N LEU A 555 -5.91 31.29 -4.18
CA LEU A 555 -5.26 32.21 -5.10
C LEU A 555 -4.42 31.45 -6.14
N PRO A 556 -4.19 32.04 -7.33
CA PRO A 556 -3.30 31.44 -8.33
C PRO A 556 -1.87 31.31 -7.81
N GLN A 557 -1.13 30.34 -8.34
CA GLN A 557 0.28 30.10 -7.98
C GLN A 557 1.17 31.18 -8.62
N ASN A 558 2.18 31.66 -7.89
CA ASN A 558 3.08 32.73 -8.35
C ASN A 558 4.21 32.12 -9.21
N PRO A 559 4.41 32.52 -10.49
CA PRO A 559 5.32 31.81 -11.43
C PRO A 559 6.81 31.85 -11.05
N VAL A 560 7.24 32.70 -10.12
CA VAL A 560 8.66 32.88 -9.74
C VAL A 560 9.18 31.80 -8.75
N LYS A 561 8.30 30.96 -8.19
CA LYS A 561 8.67 29.96 -7.17
C LYS A 561 8.96 28.55 -7.73
N GLU A 562 8.91 28.34 -9.05
CA GLU A 562 9.17 27.03 -9.67
C GLU A 562 10.58 26.48 -9.40
N LEU A 563 11.61 27.33 -9.34
CA LEU A 563 13.02 26.91 -9.28
C LEU A 563 13.58 26.57 -7.88
N ARG A 564 12.84 26.81 -6.78
CA ARG A 564 13.31 26.49 -5.41
C ARG A 564 12.46 25.41 -4.71
N PHE A 565 11.41 24.93 -5.36
CA PHE A 565 10.45 24.01 -4.76
C PHE A 565 10.79 22.53 -4.99
N GLU A 566 11.49 22.20 -6.07
CA GLU A 566 11.83 20.81 -6.43
C GLU A 566 12.94 20.23 -5.52
N ASP A 567 13.96 21.03 -5.18
CA ASP A 567 15.07 20.58 -4.33
C ASP A 567 14.68 20.42 -2.84
N MET A 568 13.71 21.21 -2.36
CA MET A 568 13.32 21.20 -0.94
C MET A 568 12.29 20.09 -0.61
N GLN A 569 11.57 19.56 -1.61
CA GLN A 569 10.52 18.55 -1.43
C GLN A 569 11.04 17.11 -1.30
N LYS A 570 12.22 16.80 -1.86
CA LYS A 570 12.88 15.50 -1.71
C LYS A 570 13.20 15.13 -0.26
N ASP A 571 13.60 16.12 0.55
CA ASP A 571 13.92 15.94 1.98
C ASP A 571 12.68 15.81 2.88
N LEU A 572 11.51 16.30 2.45
CA LEU A 572 10.29 16.35 3.25
C LEU A 572 9.49 15.03 3.21
N SER A 573 9.61 14.22 2.15
CA SER A 573 8.92 12.92 2.06
C SER A 573 9.43 11.90 3.09
N MET A 574 10.70 12.01 3.48
CA MET A 574 11.35 11.23 4.56
C MET A 574 10.90 11.62 5.98
N ARG A 575 10.47 12.87 6.18
CA ARG A 575 10.13 13.42 7.51
C ARG A 575 8.70 13.09 7.96
N LYS A 576 7.79 12.77 7.02
CA LYS A 576 6.35 12.62 7.27
C LYS A 576 5.94 11.48 8.22
N LYS A 577 6.56 10.27 8.12
CA LYS A 577 6.33 9.17 9.08
C LYS A 577 7.16 9.29 10.36
N LYS A 578 8.28 10.03 10.32
CA LYS A 578 9.12 10.30 11.50
C LYS A 578 8.42 11.24 12.47
N SER A 579 7.68 12.25 11.99
CA SER A 579 7.07 13.27 12.85
C SER A 579 6.08 12.71 13.87
N ILE A 580 5.02 11.99 13.49
CA ILE A 580 4.02 11.50 14.48
C ILE A 580 4.66 10.51 15.46
N LYS A 581 5.52 9.60 14.97
CA LYS A 581 6.24 8.66 15.83
C LYS A 581 7.16 9.36 16.83
N GLU A 582 7.87 10.41 16.40
CA GLU A 582 8.71 11.23 17.27
C GLU A 582 7.88 12.12 18.20
N GLN A 583 6.72 12.63 17.77
CA GLN A 583 5.77 13.36 18.63
C GLN A 583 5.27 12.44 19.76
N ILE A 584 4.87 11.21 19.44
CA ILE A 584 4.49 10.21 20.45
C ILE A 584 5.67 9.92 21.37
N LYS A 585 6.87 9.71 20.82
CA LYS A 585 8.08 9.45 21.63
C LYS A 585 8.42 10.61 22.56
N LYS A 586 8.33 11.86 22.08
CA LYS A 586 8.53 13.09 22.85
C LYS A 586 7.45 13.26 23.92
N PHE A 587 6.19 13.04 23.56
CA PHE A 587 5.08 13.10 24.50
C PHE A 587 5.28 12.11 25.66
N LEU A 588 5.62 10.86 25.35
CA LEU A 588 5.89 9.85 26.37
C LEU A 588 7.15 10.17 27.18
N LYS A 589 8.19 10.75 26.56
CA LYS A 589 9.37 11.29 27.26
C LYS A 589 8.98 12.30 28.33
N ASN A 590 8.16 13.27 27.95
CA ASN A 590 7.76 14.35 28.84
C ASN A 590 6.92 13.87 30.02
N HIS A 591 6.23 12.74 29.86
CA HIS A 591 5.43 12.11 30.93
C HIS A 591 6.21 11.05 31.72
N ASN A 592 7.55 10.97 31.55
CA ASN A 592 8.42 9.95 32.17
C ASN A 592 8.01 8.49 31.84
N ILE A 593 7.38 8.29 30.68
CA ILE A 593 7.01 6.98 30.14
C ILE A 593 8.07 6.56 29.12
N ILE A 594 9.34 6.55 29.54
CA ILE A 594 10.41 5.91 28.78
C ILE A 594 10.95 4.82 29.66
N HIS A 595 10.34 3.65 29.56
CA HIS A 595 10.94 2.33 29.69
C HIS A 595 9.78 1.35 29.49
N VAL A 596 9.64 0.79 28.29
CA VAL A 596 9.84 -0.63 27.94
C VAL A 596 9.65 -0.78 26.42
#